data_AF-A0A7M2RKU0-F1
#
_entry.id   AF-A0A7M2RKU0-F1
#
_cell.length_a   1.000
_cell.length_b   1.000
_cell.length_c   1.000
_cell.angle_alpha   90.00
_cell.angle_beta   90.00
_cell.angle_gamma   90.00
#
_symmetry.space_group_name_H-M   'P 1'
#
loop_
_entity.id
_entity.type
_entity.pdbx_description
1 polymer ?
#
loop_
_entity_poly.entity_id
_entity_poly.type
_entity_poly.pdbx_seq_one_letter_code
_entity_poly.pdbx_strand_id
1 'polypeptide(L)'
;MESLLKKLQKVSRFCLGTSSYGAYALILGFFCGFPMGAKLTADFYASGRIDREEADYLLMVSNHASPMFIINYIVLQTFKDDSLRLPVLGILYGSAFLSVIIWRIYKKRFRAASKEPIKKEMSMAGFSGAILDTSIMNGFDTITRLGGYIIIFSIYGALLQKVLMPFPALQAFIAGVTEITTGAVCIHNSNLSWNMKFLLIMCCTSFGGLSTVAQTNCVIQESGLDVRTYVKGKVMNTAVTSVLVLLFIIL
;
A
#
# COMPACT_ATOMS: atom_id res chain seq x y z
N MET A 1 15.98 -11.72 -18.20
CA MET A 1 14.72 -11.33 -17.53
C MET A 1 13.80 -12.52 -17.28
N GLU A 2 13.60 -13.42 -18.24
CA GLU A 2 12.71 -14.60 -18.11
C GLU A 2 13.10 -15.61 -17.00
N SER A 3 14.39 -15.88 -16.78
CA SER A 3 14.85 -16.79 -15.71
C SER A 3 14.52 -16.26 -14.31
N LEU A 4 14.69 -14.95 -14.10
CA LEU A 4 14.29 -14.24 -12.87
C LEU A 4 12.77 -14.29 -12.72
N LEU A 5 12.01 -13.98 -13.76
CA LEU A 5 10.55 -14.04 -13.76
C LEU A 5 10.03 -15.46 -13.44
N LYS A 6 10.66 -16.53 -13.97
CA LYS A 6 10.27 -17.92 -13.69
C LYS A 6 10.56 -18.34 -12.24
N LYS A 7 11.72 -17.97 -11.68
CA LYS A 7 12.02 -18.24 -10.25
C LYS A 7 11.04 -17.49 -9.34
N LEU A 8 10.81 -16.23 -9.65
CA LEU A 8 9.92 -15.33 -8.93
C LEU A 8 8.46 -15.81 -9.05
N GLN A 9 8.07 -16.35 -10.19
CA GLN A 9 6.77 -17.01 -10.41
C GLN A 9 6.61 -18.27 -9.56
N LYS A 10 7.65 -19.10 -9.39
CA LYS A 10 7.55 -20.33 -8.58
C LYS A 10 7.34 -20.02 -7.10
N VAL A 11 8.12 -19.06 -6.58
CA VAL A 11 7.99 -18.59 -5.18
C VAL A 11 6.67 -17.86 -4.99
N SER A 12 6.29 -16.98 -5.92
CA SER A 12 5.05 -16.22 -5.84
C SER A 12 3.81 -17.10 -5.98
N ARG A 13 3.78 -18.09 -6.87
CA ARG A 13 2.66 -19.05 -6.93
C ARG A 13 2.52 -19.83 -5.63
N PHE A 14 3.64 -20.23 -5.03
CA PHE A 14 3.64 -20.97 -3.77
C PHE A 14 3.17 -20.07 -2.60
N CYS A 15 3.85 -18.94 -2.36
CA CYS A 15 3.61 -18.06 -1.21
C CYS A 15 2.42 -17.10 -1.40
N LEU A 16 2.20 -16.56 -2.61
CA LEU A 16 1.24 -15.47 -2.89
C LEU A 16 0.08 -15.80 -3.86
N GLY A 17 0.20 -16.84 -4.69
CA GLY A 17 -0.91 -17.43 -5.44
C GLY A 17 -1.20 -16.68 -6.75
N THR A 18 -0.24 -15.86 -7.18
CA THR A 18 -0.37 -14.92 -8.30
C THR A 18 0.40 -15.39 -9.53
N SER A 19 0.08 -14.78 -10.67
CA SER A 19 0.86 -14.84 -11.89
C SER A 19 2.22 -14.14 -11.73
N SER A 20 3.07 -14.23 -12.74
CA SER A 20 4.34 -13.48 -12.77
C SER A 20 4.13 -11.97 -12.72
N TYR A 21 3.05 -11.47 -13.35
CA TYR A 21 2.70 -10.04 -13.31
C TYR A 21 2.16 -9.63 -11.93
N GLY A 22 1.35 -10.47 -11.29
CA GLY A 22 0.94 -10.21 -9.92
C GLY A 22 2.09 -10.23 -8.92
N ALA A 23 3.06 -11.13 -9.10
CA ALA A 23 4.29 -11.14 -8.31
C ALA A 23 5.09 -9.85 -8.48
N TYR A 24 5.18 -9.34 -9.71
CA TYR A 24 5.84 -8.08 -10.02
C TYR A 24 5.15 -6.89 -9.35
N ALA A 25 3.81 -6.82 -9.43
CA ALA A 25 3.02 -5.80 -8.75
C ALA A 25 3.20 -5.84 -7.22
N LEU A 26 3.28 -7.03 -6.62
CA LEU A 26 3.51 -7.19 -5.18
C LEU A 26 4.89 -6.71 -4.73
N ILE A 27 5.93 -7.08 -5.47
CA ILE A 27 7.30 -6.70 -5.11
C ILE A 27 7.49 -5.19 -5.25
N LEU A 28 7.08 -4.61 -6.38
CA LEU A 28 7.19 -3.16 -6.55
C LEU A 28 6.25 -2.40 -5.62
N GLY A 29 5.05 -2.91 -5.35
CA GLY A 29 4.16 -2.35 -4.33
C GLY A 29 4.79 -2.35 -2.93
N PHE A 30 5.51 -3.41 -2.58
CA PHE A 30 6.28 -3.48 -1.32
C PHE A 30 7.39 -2.42 -1.27
N PHE A 31 8.24 -2.33 -2.30
CA PHE A 31 9.38 -1.40 -2.27
C PHE A 31 8.98 0.07 -2.45
N CYS A 32 8.04 0.36 -3.35
CA CYS A 32 7.66 1.73 -3.69
C CYS A 32 6.48 2.26 -2.84
N GLY A 33 5.71 1.36 -2.23
CA GLY A 33 4.58 1.71 -1.39
C GLY A 33 3.30 2.09 -2.16
N PHE A 34 2.35 2.72 -1.47
CA PHE A 34 1.13 3.24 -2.11
C PHE A 34 1.45 4.45 -3.03
N PRO A 35 0.70 4.65 -4.13
CA PRO A 35 -0.31 3.76 -4.72
C PRO A 35 0.29 2.81 -5.80
N MET A 36 1.61 2.58 -5.80
CA MET A 36 2.30 1.92 -6.91
C MET A 36 1.84 0.48 -7.16
N GLY A 37 1.55 -0.28 -6.10
CA GLY A 37 0.97 -1.63 -6.23
C GLY A 37 -0.37 -1.61 -6.97
N ALA A 38 -1.27 -0.69 -6.61
CA ALA A 38 -2.55 -0.52 -7.27
C ALA A 38 -2.41 -0.04 -8.72
N LYS A 39 -1.50 0.89 -8.99
CA LYS A 39 -1.20 1.39 -10.35
C LYS A 39 -0.74 0.24 -11.27
N LEU A 40 0.23 -0.55 -10.83
CA LEU A 40 0.71 -1.70 -11.61
C LEU A 40 -0.39 -2.75 -11.82
N THR A 41 -1.22 -2.96 -10.80
CA THR A 41 -2.37 -3.85 -10.89
C THR A 41 -3.36 -3.37 -11.95
N ALA A 42 -3.68 -2.08 -11.96
CA ALA A 42 -4.55 -1.46 -12.95
C ALA A 42 -3.95 -1.56 -14.37
N ASP A 43 -2.67 -1.27 -14.56
CA ASP A 43 -1.98 -1.39 -15.85
C ASP A 43 -2.00 -2.83 -16.39
N PHE A 44 -1.73 -3.81 -15.54
CA PHE A 44 -1.74 -5.22 -15.94
C PHE A 44 -3.15 -5.72 -16.23
N TYR A 45 -4.15 -5.24 -15.52
CA TYR A 45 -5.55 -5.57 -15.79
C TYR A 45 -6.03 -4.93 -17.10
N ALA A 46 -5.80 -3.63 -17.30
CA ALA A 46 -6.17 -2.90 -18.51
C ALA A 46 -5.48 -3.45 -19.76
N SER A 47 -4.25 -3.95 -19.63
CA SER A 47 -3.52 -4.62 -20.73
C SER A 47 -3.87 -6.09 -20.92
N GLY A 48 -4.83 -6.64 -20.17
CA GLY A 48 -5.30 -8.03 -20.27
C GLY A 48 -4.28 -9.08 -19.83
N ARG A 49 -3.28 -8.70 -19.02
CA ARG A 49 -2.21 -9.58 -18.54
C ARG A 49 -2.59 -10.36 -17.27
N ILE A 50 -3.54 -9.83 -16.51
CA ILE A 50 -4.14 -10.49 -15.34
C ILE A 50 -5.67 -10.42 -15.45
N ASP A 51 -6.36 -11.38 -14.84
CA ASP A 51 -7.82 -11.35 -14.79
C ASP A 51 -8.35 -10.46 -13.66
N ARG A 52 -9.67 -10.22 -13.65
CA ARG A 52 -10.32 -9.35 -12.66
C ARG A 52 -10.14 -9.87 -11.24
N GLU A 53 -10.17 -11.18 -11.06
CA GLU A 53 -10.07 -11.76 -9.74
C GLU A 53 -8.65 -11.66 -9.16
N GLU A 54 -7.62 -11.79 -10.00
CA GLU A 54 -6.22 -11.53 -9.63
C GLU A 54 -5.99 -10.04 -9.37
N ALA A 55 -6.57 -9.15 -10.19
CA ALA A 55 -6.49 -7.71 -9.97
C ALA A 55 -7.13 -7.30 -8.62
N ASP A 56 -8.34 -7.77 -8.33
CA ASP A 56 -9.01 -7.52 -7.05
C ASP A 56 -8.20 -8.05 -5.86
N TYR A 57 -7.57 -9.22 -6.01
CA TYR A 57 -6.66 -9.75 -4.99
C TYR A 57 -5.45 -8.84 -4.77
N LEU A 58 -4.77 -8.43 -5.85
CA LEU A 58 -3.59 -7.58 -5.77
C LEU A 58 -3.91 -6.21 -5.18
N LEU A 59 -5.08 -5.62 -5.47
CA LEU A 59 -5.50 -4.36 -4.85
C LEU A 59 -5.55 -4.45 -3.32
N MET A 60 -5.93 -5.61 -2.78
CA MET A 60 -6.01 -5.81 -1.33
C MET A 60 -4.65 -5.98 -0.66
N VAL A 61 -3.65 -6.51 -1.38
CA VAL A 61 -2.42 -7.04 -0.76
C VAL A 61 -1.11 -6.42 -1.28
N SER A 62 -1.16 -5.55 -2.29
CA SER A 62 0.04 -4.92 -2.88
C SER A 62 0.26 -3.48 -2.43
N ASN A 63 -0.58 -2.96 -1.53
CA ASN A 63 -0.59 -1.55 -1.16
C ASN A 63 -0.25 -1.37 0.32
N HIS A 64 1.04 -1.42 0.63
CA HIS A 64 1.63 -1.22 1.97
C HIS A 64 2.54 0.02 1.97
N ALA A 65 2.83 0.59 3.14
CA ALA A 65 3.76 1.72 3.21
C ALA A 65 5.16 1.21 2.87
N SER A 66 5.98 1.97 2.15
CA SER A 66 7.31 1.50 1.77
C SER A 66 8.22 1.35 2.99
N PRO A 67 9.25 0.47 2.97
CA PRO A 67 10.18 0.34 4.08
C PRO A 67 10.88 1.66 4.37
N MET A 68 11.19 2.42 3.32
CA MET A 68 11.83 3.73 3.43
C MET A 68 10.93 4.73 4.16
N PHE A 69 9.63 4.76 3.85
CA PHE A 69 8.67 5.61 4.56
C PHE A 69 8.56 5.20 6.03
N ILE A 70 8.42 3.90 6.31
CA ILE A 70 8.28 3.38 7.68
C ILE A 70 9.52 3.73 8.51
N ILE A 71 10.72 3.43 8.02
CA ILE A 71 11.96 3.65 8.77
C ILE A 71 12.19 5.15 9.00
N ASN A 72 12.14 5.96 7.95
CA ASN A 72 12.52 7.36 8.09
C ASN A 72 11.43 8.19 8.76
N TYR A 73 10.17 8.02 8.33
CA TYR A 73 9.09 8.89 8.78
C TYR A 73 8.49 8.40 10.10
N ILE A 74 8.08 7.13 10.17
CA ILE A 74 7.40 6.61 11.37
C ILE A 74 8.40 6.37 12.50
N VAL A 75 9.50 5.66 12.24
CA VAL A 75 10.44 5.30 13.31
C VAL A 75 11.35 6.48 13.68
N LEU A 76 12.14 6.99 12.72
CA LEU A 76 13.18 7.98 13.02
C LEU A 76 12.61 9.39 13.27
N GLN A 77 11.65 9.86 12.47
CA GLN A 77 11.10 11.21 12.62
C GLN A 77 9.97 11.29 13.67
N THR A 78 9.04 10.33 13.67
CA THR A 78 7.87 10.38 14.57
C THR A 78 8.20 9.81 15.95
N PHE A 79 8.61 8.55 16.05
CA PHE A 79 8.92 7.94 17.35
C PHE A 79 10.27 8.40 17.92
N LYS A 80 11.24 8.75 17.06
CA LYS A 80 12.60 9.14 17.43
C LYS A 80 13.33 8.08 18.27
N ASP A 81 12.99 6.81 18.05
CA ASP A 81 13.55 5.67 18.74
C ASP A 81 13.94 4.60 17.71
N ASP A 82 15.25 4.43 17.52
CA ASP A 82 15.78 3.51 16.52
C ASP A 82 15.57 2.03 16.87
N SER A 83 15.35 1.72 18.16
CA SER A 83 15.09 0.36 18.61
C SER A 83 13.77 -0.20 18.04
N LEU A 84 12.84 0.70 17.69
CA LEU A 84 11.54 0.34 17.10
C LEU A 84 11.61 -0.02 15.61
N ARG A 85 12.77 0.12 14.95
CA ARG A 85 12.91 -0.15 13.51
C ARG A 85 12.44 -1.56 13.13
N LEU A 86 12.99 -2.58 13.79
CA LEU A 86 12.63 -3.98 13.52
C LEU A 86 11.22 -4.34 13.99
N PRO A 87 10.78 -3.97 15.22
CA PRO A 87 9.41 -4.19 15.66
C PRO A 87 8.36 -3.60 14.71
N VAL A 88 8.51 -2.33 14.30
CA VAL A 88 7.54 -1.66 13.44
C VAL A 88 7.47 -2.31 12.07
N LEU A 89 8.61 -2.60 11.45
CA LEU A 89 8.65 -3.31 10.16
C LEU A 89 8.03 -4.71 10.27
N GLY A 90 8.40 -5.45 11.32
CA GLY A 90 7.89 -6.80 11.58
C GLY A 90 6.38 -6.84 11.76
N ILE A 91 5.81 -5.88 12.51
CA ILE A 91 4.37 -5.79 12.72
C ILE A 91 3.65 -5.40 11.42
N LEU A 92 4.10 -4.35 10.72
CA LEU A 92 3.41 -3.86 9.53
C LEU A 92 3.47 -4.88 8.39
N TYR A 93 4.63 -5.45 8.09
CA TYR A 93 4.75 -6.46 7.04
C TYR A 93 4.29 -7.85 7.46
N GLY A 94 4.41 -8.19 8.74
CA GLY A 94 3.79 -9.38 9.32
C GLY A 94 2.27 -9.33 9.18
N SER A 95 1.65 -8.17 9.45
CA SER A 95 0.21 -7.98 9.25
C SER A 95 -0.20 -8.10 7.78
N ALA A 96 0.59 -7.55 6.85
CA ALA A 96 0.37 -7.70 5.42
C ALA A 96 0.41 -9.18 4.99
N PHE A 97 1.42 -9.92 5.47
CA PHE A 97 1.57 -11.33 5.18
C PHE A 97 0.46 -12.20 5.77
N LEU A 98 0.08 -11.97 7.02
CA LEU A 98 -1.05 -12.68 7.66
C LEU A 98 -2.37 -12.37 6.97
N SER A 99 -2.58 -11.12 6.55
CA SER A 99 -3.76 -10.69 5.77
C SER A 99 -3.88 -11.48 4.45
N VAL A 100 -2.76 -11.69 3.75
CA VAL A 100 -2.70 -12.56 2.56
C VAL A 100 -3.10 -13.99 2.89
N ILE A 101 -2.59 -14.57 3.99
CA ILE A 101 -2.91 -15.95 4.40
C ILE A 101 -4.41 -16.09 4.72
N ILE A 102 -4.95 -15.18 5.54
CA ILE A 102 -6.38 -15.16 5.91
C ILE A 102 -7.25 -15.12 4.66
N TRP A 103 -6.93 -14.24 3.72
CA TRP A 103 -7.68 -14.10 2.47
C TRP A 103 -7.63 -15.37 1.62
N ARG A 104 -6.45 -15.99 1.52
CA ARG A 104 -6.25 -17.25 0.79
C ARG A 104 -7.10 -18.39 1.35
N ILE A 105 -7.17 -18.50 2.68
CA ILE A 105 -7.99 -19.50 3.37
C ILE A 105 -9.47 -19.22 3.10
N TYR A 106 -9.91 -17.97 3.28
CA TYR A 106 -11.32 -17.58 3.12
C TYR A 106 -11.86 -17.82 1.70
N LYS A 107 -11.10 -17.44 0.67
CA LYS A 107 -11.51 -17.64 -0.74
C LYS A 107 -11.23 -19.04 -1.29
N LYS A 108 -10.75 -20.00 -0.48
CA LYS A 108 -10.36 -21.36 -0.89
C LYS A 108 -9.51 -21.38 -2.18
N ARG A 109 -8.68 -20.36 -2.38
CA ARG A 109 -8.08 -20.09 -3.69
C ARG A 109 -6.74 -20.79 -3.83
N PHE A 110 -6.81 -22.07 -4.18
CA PHE A 110 -5.74 -22.81 -4.84
C PHE A 110 -6.13 -22.99 -6.29
N ARG A 111 -5.90 -21.97 -7.12
CA ARG A 111 -5.72 -22.06 -8.58
C ARG A 111 -5.67 -20.65 -9.12
N ALA A 112 -4.45 -20.14 -9.34
CA ALA A 112 -4.27 -19.27 -10.48
C ALA A 112 -4.64 -20.12 -11.70
N ALA A 113 -5.81 -19.88 -12.28
CA ALA A 113 -6.07 -20.33 -13.63
C ALA A 113 -5.05 -19.60 -14.49
N SER A 114 -3.95 -20.29 -14.78
CA SER A 114 -2.97 -19.81 -15.75
C SER A 114 -3.68 -19.80 -17.09
N LYS A 115 -4.42 -18.72 -17.41
CA LYS A 115 -4.56 -18.37 -18.81
C LYS A 115 -3.12 -18.21 -19.28
N GLU A 116 -2.71 -19.03 -20.24
CA GLU A 116 -1.45 -18.78 -20.92
C GLU A 116 -1.42 -17.30 -21.28
N PRO A 117 -0.29 -16.61 -21.08
CA PRO A 117 -0.19 -15.22 -21.48
C PRO A 117 -0.66 -15.18 -22.93
N ILE A 118 -1.68 -14.37 -23.22
CA ILE A 118 -2.00 -14.04 -24.60
C ILE A 118 -0.67 -13.58 -25.17
N LYS A 119 -0.10 -14.37 -26.09
CA LYS A 119 1.10 -14.03 -26.82
C LYS A 119 0.74 -12.81 -27.68
N LYS A 120 0.65 -11.63 -27.05
CA LYS A 120 0.98 -10.41 -27.72
C LYS A 120 2.47 -10.54 -27.91
N GLU A 121 2.85 -10.95 -29.12
CA GLU A 121 4.22 -10.77 -29.58
C GLU A 121 4.63 -9.39 -29.10
N MET A 122 5.66 -9.32 -28.25
CA MET A 122 6.48 -8.13 -28.29
C MET A 122 6.99 -8.13 -29.72
N SER A 123 6.30 -7.41 -30.60
CA SER A 123 6.99 -6.80 -31.72
C SER A 123 8.22 -6.21 -31.05
N MET A 124 9.39 -6.70 -31.45
CA MET A 124 10.67 -6.09 -31.13
C MET A 124 10.67 -4.70 -31.78
N ALA A 125 9.77 -3.83 -31.33
CA ALA A 125 9.88 -2.41 -31.50
C ALA A 125 11.14 -2.12 -30.70
N GLY A 126 12.24 -1.95 -31.43
CA GLY A 126 13.53 -1.61 -30.86
C GLY A 126 13.35 -0.50 -29.83
N PHE A 127 14.25 -0.47 -28.84
CA PHE A 127 14.32 0.57 -27.84
C PHE A 127 14.34 1.95 -28.53
N SER A 128 13.16 2.51 -28.75
CA SER A 128 12.94 3.75 -29.48
C SER A 128 12.93 4.87 -28.46
N GLY A 129 13.48 6.02 -28.82
CA GLY A 129 13.38 7.24 -28.00
C GLY A 129 11.93 7.50 -27.56
N ALA A 130 10.95 7.20 -28.42
CA ALA A 130 9.53 7.33 -28.10
C ALA A 130 9.06 6.45 -26.92
N ILE A 131 9.60 5.23 -26.77
CA ILE A 131 9.24 4.34 -25.64
C ILE A 131 9.85 4.87 -24.34
N LEU A 132 11.09 5.38 -24.41
CA LEU A 132 11.76 6.02 -23.29
C LEU A 132 11.01 7.29 -22.87
N ASP A 133 10.68 8.17 -23.81
CA ASP A 133 9.95 9.42 -23.57
C ASP A 133 8.58 9.14 -22.94
N THR A 134 7.85 8.16 -23.45
CA THR A 134 6.55 7.74 -22.88
C THR A 134 6.72 7.25 -21.44
N SER A 135 7.78 6.48 -21.16
CA SER A 135 8.05 5.97 -19.81
C SER A 135 8.41 7.08 -18.84
N ILE A 136 9.20 8.07 -19.29
CA ILE A 136 9.55 9.27 -18.52
C ILE A 136 8.29 10.09 -18.21
N MET A 137 7.45 10.35 -19.21
CA MET A 137 6.21 11.12 -19.05
C MET A 137 5.21 10.43 -18.11
N ASN A 138 5.06 9.11 -18.21
CA ASN A 138 4.25 8.34 -17.26
C ASN A 138 4.80 8.41 -15.83
N GLY A 139 6.13 8.45 -15.70
CA GLY A 139 6.80 8.68 -14.42
C GLY A 139 6.45 10.04 -13.83
N PHE A 140 6.55 11.11 -14.62
CA PHE A 140 6.15 12.47 -14.21
C PHE A 140 4.68 12.54 -13.82
N ASP A 141 3.77 11.99 -14.64
CA ASP A 141 2.34 11.97 -14.31
C ASP A 141 2.08 11.27 -12.97
N THR A 142 2.70 10.10 -12.75
CA THR A 142 2.54 9.34 -11.50
C THR A 142 3.08 10.11 -10.29
N ILE A 143 4.28 10.69 -10.38
CA ILE A 143 4.91 11.45 -9.29
C ILE A 143 4.13 12.73 -9.00
N THR A 144 3.70 13.46 -10.03
CA THR A 144 2.94 14.70 -9.88
C THR A 144 1.57 14.44 -9.27
N ARG A 145 0.87 13.37 -9.66
CA ARG A 145 -0.39 12.95 -9.00
C ARG A 145 -0.15 12.63 -7.53
N LEU A 146 0.85 11.81 -7.22
CA LEU A 146 1.21 11.44 -5.84
C LEU A 146 1.49 12.69 -4.98
N GLY A 147 2.37 13.57 -5.47
CA GLY A 147 2.72 14.82 -4.79
C GLY A 147 1.51 15.74 -4.62
N GLY A 148 0.67 15.87 -5.65
CA GLY A 148 -0.55 16.69 -5.61
C GLY A 148 -1.53 16.23 -4.55
N TYR A 149 -1.81 14.92 -4.46
CA TYR A 149 -2.68 14.37 -3.41
C TYR A 149 -2.08 14.55 -2.02
N ILE A 150 -0.77 14.31 -1.83
CA ILE A 150 -0.11 14.54 -0.53
C ILE A 150 -0.26 16.02 -0.13
N ILE A 151 0.01 16.97 -1.03
CA ILE A 151 -0.09 18.41 -0.74
C ILE A 151 -1.53 18.80 -0.38
N ILE A 152 -2.54 18.39 -1.16
CA ILE A 152 -3.94 18.74 -0.90
C ILE A 152 -4.40 18.19 0.45
N PHE A 153 -4.09 16.92 0.74
CA PHE A 153 -4.47 16.31 2.02
C PHE A 153 -3.71 16.90 3.21
N SER A 154 -2.46 17.34 3.03
CA SER A 154 -1.70 18.07 4.07
C SER A 154 -2.29 19.45 4.35
N ILE A 155 -2.67 20.21 3.31
CA ILE A 155 -3.35 21.51 3.47
C ILE A 155 -4.69 21.31 4.17
N TYR A 156 -5.49 20.35 3.72
CA TYR A 156 -6.78 20.02 4.33
C TYR A 156 -6.62 19.58 5.78
N GLY A 157 -5.63 18.72 6.07
CA GLY A 157 -5.28 18.30 7.43
C GLY A 157 -4.89 19.49 8.31
N ALA A 158 -4.06 20.41 7.83
CA ALA A 158 -3.67 21.62 8.56
C ALA A 158 -4.88 22.54 8.86
N LEU A 159 -5.82 22.67 7.93
CA LEU A 159 -7.08 23.41 8.17
C LEU A 159 -7.93 22.73 9.25
N LEU A 160 -8.10 21.42 9.17
CA LEU A 160 -8.83 20.64 10.18
C LEU A 160 -8.20 20.77 11.57
N GLN A 161 -6.87 20.76 11.66
CA GLN A 161 -6.17 20.96 12.93
C GLN A 161 -6.53 22.28 13.60
N LYS A 162 -6.66 23.37 12.83
CA LYS A 162 -7.06 24.68 13.38
C LYS A 162 -8.48 24.66 13.92
N VAL A 163 -9.41 24.01 13.20
CA VAL A 163 -10.82 23.91 13.61
C VAL A 163 -10.98 23.01 14.84
N LEU A 164 -10.20 21.94 14.93
CA LEU A 164 -10.30 20.92 15.97
C LEU A 164 -9.36 21.15 17.17
N MET A 165 -8.66 22.29 17.21
CA MET A 165 -7.75 22.66 18.32
C MET A 165 -8.39 22.50 19.72
N PRO A 166 -9.67 22.82 19.95
CA PRO A 166 -10.30 22.62 21.27
C PRO A 166 -10.47 21.15 21.67
N PHE A 167 -10.36 20.21 20.72
CA PHE A 167 -10.63 18.78 20.90
C PHE A 167 -9.42 17.93 20.47
N PRO A 168 -8.31 17.90 21.24
CA PRO A 168 -7.04 17.30 20.82
C PRO A 168 -7.13 15.80 20.50
N ALA A 169 -7.97 15.04 21.21
CA ALA A 169 -8.18 13.62 20.91
C ALA A 169 -8.90 13.41 19.56
N LEU A 170 -9.94 14.22 19.30
CA LEU A 170 -10.67 14.19 18.03
C LEU A 170 -9.79 14.67 16.87
N GLN A 171 -8.97 15.69 17.11
CA GLN A 171 -7.98 16.18 16.17
C GLN A 171 -6.98 15.08 15.77
N ALA A 172 -6.41 14.38 16.75
CA ALA A 172 -5.46 13.29 16.48
C ALA A 172 -6.09 12.16 15.68
N PHE A 173 -7.33 11.78 16.00
CA PHE A 173 -8.08 10.77 15.26
C PHE A 173 -8.37 11.19 13.82
N ILE A 174 -8.93 12.39 13.61
CA ILE A 174 -9.28 12.89 12.28
C ILE A 174 -8.03 13.10 11.42
N ALA A 175 -6.95 13.64 11.99
CA ALA A 175 -5.69 13.78 11.28
C ALA A 175 -5.14 12.40 10.85
N GLY A 176 -5.17 11.40 11.74
CA GLY A 176 -4.79 10.01 11.46
C GLY A 176 -5.60 9.33 10.36
N VAL A 177 -6.90 9.62 10.27
CA VAL A 177 -7.77 9.11 9.20
C VAL A 177 -7.55 9.84 7.89
N THR A 178 -7.17 11.12 7.94
CA THR A 178 -6.99 11.96 6.75
C THR A 178 -5.71 11.61 6.01
N GLU A 179 -4.57 11.64 6.70
CA GLU A 179 -3.24 11.51 6.11
C GLU A 179 -2.24 11.02 7.16
N ILE A 180 -1.37 10.07 6.78
CA ILE A 180 -0.49 9.34 7.70
C ILE A 180 0.50 10.28 8.39
N THR A 181 1.15 11.16 7.63
CA THR A 181 2.25 12.00 8.14
C THR A 181 1.75 12.98 9.20
N THR A 182 0.76 13.75 8.83
CA THR A 182 0.09 14.74 9.68
C THR A 182 -0.55 14.07 10.90
N GLY A 183 -1.23 12.94 10.67
CA GLY A 183 -1.86 12.16 11.72
C GLY A 183 -0.88 11.62 12.76
N ALA A 184 0.24 11.05 12.30
CA ALA A 184 1.24 10.47 13.18
C ALA A 184 1.86 11.52 14.12
N VAL A 185 2.12 12.73 13.60
CA VAL A 185 2.61 13.87 14.41
C VAL A 185 1.57 14.31 15.44
N CYS A 186 0.30 14.44 15.04
CA CYS A 186 -0.78 14.80 15.98
C CYS A 186 -0.94 13.77 17.10
N ILE A 187 -0.91 12.48 16.75
CA ILE A 187 -1.02 11.39 17.74
C ILE A 187 0.19 11.40 18.67
N HIS A 188 1.41 11.53 18.13
CA HIS A 188 2.63 11.56 18.94
C HIS A 188 2.65 12.71 19.95
N ASN A 189 2.17 13.90 19.56
CA ASN A 189 2.13 15.09 20.42
C ASN A 189 0.91 15.14 21.37
N SER A 190 0.00 14.18 21.29
CA SER A 190 -1.17 14.13 22.18
C SER A 190 -0.79 13.70 23.62
N ASN A 191 -1.72 13.88 24.56
CA ASN A 191 -1.55 13.44 25.96
C ASN A 191 -1.85 11.95 26.18
N LEU A 192 -1.92 11.15 25.11
CA LEU A 192 -2.16 9.71 25.20
C LEU A 192 -0.94 8.96 25.77
N SER A 193 -1.18 7.79 26.38
CA SER A 193 -0.10 6.90 26.80
C SER A 193 0.71 6.40 25.60
N TRP A 194 1.97 6.01 25.82
CA TRP A 194 2.83 5.51 24.75
C TRP A 194 2.19 4.33 24.00
N ASN A 195 1.59 3.38 24.73
CA ASN A 195 0.89 2.22 24.15
C ASN A 195 -0.23 2.64 23.18
N MET A 196 -1.02 3.65 23.54
CA MET A 196 -2.10 4.17 22.70
C MET A 196 -1.56 4.93 21.48
N LYS A 197 -0.49 5.73 21.66
CA LYS A 197 0.19 6.41 20.54
C LYS A 197 0.73 5.39 19.54
N PHE A 198 1.42 4.37 20.04
CA PHE A 198 1.98 3.31 19.23
C PHE A 198 0.89 2.56 18.45
N LEU A 199 -0.18 2.13 19.13
CA LEU A 199 -1.34 1.48 18.49
C LEU A 199 -1.95 2.34 17.38
N LEU A 200 -2.29 3.60 17.67
CA LEU A 200 -2.95 4.48 16.70
C LEU A 200 -2.06 4.78 15.49
N ILE A 201 -0.77 5.11 15.70
CA ILE A 201 0.17 5.38 14.60
C ILE A 201 0.33 4.15 13.70
N MET A 202 0.45 2.96 14.29
CA MET A 202 0.59 1.71 13.54
C MET A 202 -0.68 1.41 12.72
N CYS A 203 -1.87 1.60 13.31
CA CYS A 203 -3.14 1.44 12.62
C CYS A 203 -3.32 2.44 11.48
N CYS A 204 -3.03 3.73 11.71
CA CYS A 204 -3.07 4.77 10.67
C CYS A 204 -2.10 4.46 9.53
N THR A 205 -0.88 4.01 9.85
CA THR A 205 0.13 3.64 8.84
C THR A 205 -0.31 2.43 8.01
N SER A 206 -0.93 1.43 8.65
CA SER A 206 -1.46 0.25 7.98
C SER A 206 -2.63 0.59 7.05
N PHE A 207 -3.57 1.41 7.53
CA PHE A 207 -4.73 1.86 6.77
C PHE A 207 -4.34 2.76 5.60
N GLY A 208 -3.44 3.72 5.82
CA GLY A 208 -2.93 4.67 4.82
C GLY A 208 -3.67 6.00 4.75
N GLY A 209 -4.86 6.09 5.36
CA GLY A 209 -5.68 7.31 5.39
C GLY A 209 -6.46 7.57 4.10
N LEU A 210 -7.32 8.59 4.13
CA LEU A 210 -8.12 9.02 2.98
C LEU A 210 -7.23 9.49 1.82
N SER A 211 -6.05 10.04 2.11
CA SER A 211 -5.08 10.42 1.09
C SER A 211 -4.67 9.26 0.22
N THR A 212 -4.31 8.10 0.79
CA THR A 212 -3.93 6.93 -0.01
C THR A 212 -5.12 6.31 -0.73
N VAL A 213 -6.32 6.38 -0.16
CA VAL A 213 -7.56 5.96 -0.84
C VAL A 213 -7.79 6.81 -2.10
N ALA A 214 -7.65 8.12 -2.01
CA ALA A 214 -7.82 9.03 -3.15
C ALA A 214 -6.74 8.82 -4.22
N GLN A 215 -5.48 8.68 -3.80
CA GLN A 215 -4.36 8.35 -4.70
C GLN A 215 -4.61 7.03 -5.43
N THR A 216 -5.02 5.99 -4.70
CA THR A 216 -5.35 4.69 -5.29
C THR A 216 -6.53 4.79 -6.24
N ASN A 217 -7.61 5.49 -5.86
CA ASN A 217 -8.77 5.67 -6.74
C ASN A 217 -8.37 6.35 -8.06
N CYS A 218 -7.51 7.36 -7.99
CA CYS A 218 -7.04 8.09 -9.18
C CYS A 218 -6.27 7.19 -10.14
N VAL A 219 -5.41 6.29 -9.66
CA VAL A 219 -4.60 5.42 -10.54
C VAL A 219 -5.36 4.21 -11.07
N ILE A 220 -6.48 3.84 -10.45
CA ILE A 220 -7.28 2.68 -10.91
C ILE A 220 -8.53 3.08 -11.72
N GLN A 221 -8.92 4.35 -11.74
CA GLN A 221 -10.20 4.82 -12.30
C GLN A 221 -10.42 4.37 -13.76
N GLU A 222 -9.37 4.35 -14.59
CA GLU A 222 -9.45 4.02 -16.01
C GLU A 222 -9.48 2.51 -16.26
N SER A 223 -9.13 1.70 -15.25
CA SER A 223 -9.07 0.24 -15.37
C SER A 223 -10.42 -0.44 -15.11
N GLY A 224 -11.43 0.28 -14.60
CA GLY A 224 -12.71 -0.29 -14.18
C GLY A 224 -12.65 -1.13 -12.88
N LEU A 225 -11.51 -1.11 -12.18
CA LEU A 225 -11.37 -1.68 -10.85
C LEU A 225 -12.03 -0.77 -9.80
N ASP A 226 -12.49 -1.37 -8.68
CA ASP A 226 -13.22 -0.66 -7.64
C ASP A 226 -12.34 -0.38 -6.42
N VAL A 227 -12.26 0.89 -6.01
CA VAL A 227 -11.55 1.32 -4.80
C VAL A 227 -12.09 0.66 -3.52
N ARG A 228 -13.36 0.24 -3.52
CA ARG A 228 -13.95 -0.49 -2.38
C ARG A 228 -13.20 -1.80 -2.11
N THR A 229 -12.67 -2.46 -3.13
CA THR A 229 -11.84 -3.67 -2.96
C THR A 229 -10.56 -3.35 -2.21
N TYR A 230 -9.88 -2.25 -2.58
CA TYR A 230 -8.71 -1.74 -1.86
C TYR A 230 -9.03 -1.42 -0.40
N VAL A 231 -10.12 -0.68 -0.14
CA VAL A 231 -10.52 -0.28 1.22
C VAL A 231 -10.81 -1.51 2.09
N LYS A 232 -11.47 -2.55 1.56
CA LYS A 232 -11.68 -3.81 2.28
C LYS A 232 -10.36 -4.46 2.70
N GLY A 233 -9.38 -4.49 1.79
CA GLY A 233 -8.02 -4.97 2.10
C GLY A 233 -7.36 -4.17 3.21
N LYS A 234 -7.47 -2.83 3.15
CA LYS A 234 -6.92 -1.93 4.18
C LYS A 234 -7.54 -2.12 5.55
N VAL A 235 -8.86 -2.24 5.64
CA VAL A 235 -9.56 -2.47 6.91
C VAL A 235 -9.14 -3.80 7.52
N MET A 236 -9.09 -4.87 6.72
CA MET A 236 -8.62 -6.18 7.18
C MET A 236 -7.17 -6.12 7.67
N ASN A 237 -6.27 -5.50 6.90
CA ASN A 237 -4.87 -5.37 7.28
C ASN A 237 -4.70 -4.58 8.57
N THR A 238 -5.46 -3.49 8.73
CA THR A 238 -5.44 -2.64 9.92
C THR A 238 -5.93 -3.40 11.16
N ALA A 239 -6.96 -4.24 11.01
CA ALA A 239 -7.43 -5.11 12.10
C ALA A 239 -6.34 -6.10 12.54
N VAL A 240 -5.67 -6.75 11.57
CA VAL A 240 -4.53 -7.64 11.88
C VAL A 240 -3.38 -6.88 12.52
N THR A 241 -3.02 -5.69 12.01
CA THR A 241 -2.01 -4.82 12.62
C THR A 241 -2.37 -4.49 14.07
N SER A 242 -3.64 -4.15 14.34
CA SER A 242 -4.11 -3.83 15.70
C SER A 242 -3.87 -4.99 16.67
N VAL A 243 -4.20 -6.21 16.25
CA VAL A 243 -3.97 -7.42 17.06
C VAL A 243 -2.48 -7.65 17.31
N LEU A 244 -1.64 -7.56 16.28
CA LEU A 244 -0.19 -7.74 16.43
C LEU A 244 0.45 -6.68 17.34
N VAL A 245 -0.01 -5.44 17.27
CA VAL A 245 0.46 -4.38 18.17
C VAL A 245 0.04 -4.66 19.61
N LEU A 246 -1.20 -5.07 19.86
CA LEU A 246 -1.65 -5.43 21.21
C LEU A 246 -0.84 -6.58 21.79
N LEU A 247 -0.53 -7.60 20.98
CA LEU A 247 0.36 -8.69 21.40
C LEU A 247 1.77 -8.19 21.72
N PHE A 248 2.33 -7.30 20.89
CA PHE A 248 3.66 -6.70 21.13
C PHE A 248 3.71 -5.86 22.41
N ILE A 249 2.62 -5.19 22.79
CA ILE A 249 2.56 -4.36 24.01
C ILE A 249 2.47 -5.22 25.29
N ILE A 250 1.88 -6.41 25.21
CA ILE A 250 1.66 -7.29 26.36
C ILE A 250 2.89 -8.17 26.66
N LEU A 251 3.66 -8.52 25.63
CA LEU A 251 4.87 -9.35 25.72
C LEU A 251 6.11 -8.52 26.14
#